data_AF-A0A8K1C7B2-F1
#
_entry.id   AF-A0A8K1C7B2-F1
#
_cell.length_a   1.000
_cell.length_b   1.000
_cell.length_c   1.000
_cell.angle_alpha   90.00
_cell.angle_beta   90.00
_cell.angle_gamma   90.00
#
_symmetry.space_group_name_H-M   'P 1'
#
loop_
_entity.id
_entity.type
_entity.pdbx_description
1 polymer ?
#
loop_
_entity_poly.entity_id
_entity_poly.type
_entity_poly.pdbx_seq_one_letter_code
_entity_poly.pdbx_strand_id
1 'polypeptide(L)'
;MVHPTALLAAVALALPAAVNAHGAMSSPAPTFLDPYNKNAPSVTMAGTPGYTGLDYDLKAEVEKLGSKCGKTDPSAAPVAIPSDGVITFSISAVHIGPCAVYLGNEKVGESKNCWTDFPDKKIKVDISKCGSGCQLRWVWMATHTSPWEFYDNCVNLGSGGGSTAPTATSSAPSPASSTPAATSKAPLPSSKSPGPSTKTPRPSTTHPRPSTTTPSSTPAPSTTSTPTSAPVASGSYNYCGAARADAAALTTWCNENCPQFCPTDMCCSA
;
A
#
# COMPACT_ATOMS: atom_id res chain seq x y z
N MET A 1 33.24 -49.17 -30.07
CA MET A 1 33.14 -48.39 -28.82
C MET A 1 32.82 -46.96 -29.20
N VAL A 2 31.59 -46.51 -28.91
CA VAL A 2 31.15 -45.14 -29.12
C VAL A 2 30.65 -44.67 -27.76
N HIS A 3 31.31 -43.68 -27.16
CA HIS A 3 30.79 -43.01 -25.97
C HIS A 3 30.14 -41.71 -26.44
N PRO A 4 28.83 -41.48 -26.21
CA PRO A 4 28.22 -40.20 -26.46
C PRO A 4 28.51 -39.28 -25.27
N THR A 5 29.21 -38.19 -25.53
CA THR A 5 29.38 -37.11 -24.55
C THR A 5 28.05 -36.37 -24.44
N ALA A 6 27.33 -36.60 -23.34
CA ALA A 6 26.10 -35.87 -23.02
C ALA A 6 26.46 -34.42 -22.68
N LEU A 7 26.07 -33.49 -23.53
CA LEU A 7 26.14 -32.05 -23.26
C LEU A 7 25.00 -31.71 -22.28
N LEU A 8 25.31 -31.59 -20.98
CA LEU A 8 24.38 -31.02 -20.01
C LEU A 8 24.26 -29.51 -20.27
N ALA A 9 23.18 -29.10 -20.94
CA ALA A 9 22.79 -27.70 -20.98
C ALA A 9 22.29 -27.30 -19.59
N ALA A 10 23.13 -26.60 -18.83
CA ALA A 10 22.72 -25.95 -17.60
C ALA A 10 21.78 -24.79 -17.97
N VAL A 11 20.47 -25.02 -17.80
CA VAL A 11 19.48 -23.95 -17.84
C VAL A 11 19.72 -23.10 -16.60
N ALA A 12 20.41 -21.97 -16.78
CA ALA A 12 20.53 -20.96 -15.75
C ALA A 12 19.13 -20.40 -15.47
N LEU A 13 18.50 -20.83 -14.38
CA LEU A 13 17.34 -20.14 -13.83
C LEU A 13 17.81 -18.75 -13.42
N ALA A 14 17.48 -17.75 -14.22
CA ALA A 14 17.55 -16.36 -13.80
C ALA A 14 16.56 -16.19 -12.63
N LEU A 15 17.09 -16.20 -11.41
CA LEU A 15 16.35 -15.73 -10.24
C LEU A 15 16.00 -14.25 -10.51
N PRO A 16 14.73 -13.83 -10.40
CA PRO A 16 14.37 -12.44 -10.60
C PRO A 16 15.17 -11.60 -9.60
N ALA A 17 15.99 -10.69 -10.12
CA ALA A 17 16.72 -9.73 -9.31
C ALA A 17 15.72 -9.00 -8.40
N ALA A 18 16.04 -8.92 -7.11
CA ALA A 18 15.20 -8.24 -6.14
C ALA A 18 15.08 -6.77 -6.53
N VAL A 19 13.92 -6.35 -7.04
CA VAL A 19 13.65 -4.96 -7.40
C VAL A 19 13.19 -4.26 -6.13
N ASN A 20 14.10 -4.07 -5.18
CA ASN A 20 13.84 -3.40 -3.92
C ASN A 20 13.57 -1.91 -4.20
N ALA A 21 12.31 -1.53 -4.33
CA ALA A 21 11.87 -0.14 -4.47
C ALA A 21 11.02 0.20 -3.24
N HIS A 22 11.07 1.41 -2.69
CA HIS A 22 11.17 1.51 -1.23
C HIS A 22 9.95 2.09 -0.51
N GLY A 23 8.80 1.42 -0.60
CA GLY A 23 7.63 1.73 0.25
C GLY A 23 6.80 0.50 0.60
N ALA A 24 6.66 0.20 1.88
CA ALA A 24 5.77 -0.86 2.37
C ALA A 24 5.03 -0.44 3.65
N MET A 25 3.83 -0.94 3.86
CA MET A 25 3.14 -0.88 5.14
C MET A 25 3.88 -1.76 6.16
N SER A 26 4.13 -1.22 7.35
CA SER A 26 4.80 -1.91 8.44
C SER A 26 3.92 -2.14 9.66
N SER A 27 2.86 -1.33 9.84
CA SER A 27 1.86 -1.54 10.89
C SER A 27 0.48 -1.02 10.44
N PRO A 28 -0.63 -1.75 10.67
CA PRO A 28 -0.66 -3.14 11.12
C PRO A 28 0.11 -4.05 10.15
N ALA A 29 0.78 -5.08 10.67
CA ALA A 29 1.80 -5.80 9.91
C ALA A 29 1.19 -6.69 8.81
N PRO A 30 1.51 -6.47 7.52
CA PRO A 30 1.10 -7.36 6.44
C PRO A 30 1.90 -8.66 6.44
N THR A 31 1.29 -9.72 5.93
CA THR A 31 2.02 -10.93 5.49
C THR A 31 2.45 -10.72 4.04
N PHE A 32 3.74 -10.63 3.78
CA PHE A 32 4.27 -10.50 2.42
C PHE A 32 4.50 -11.87 1.79
N LEU A 33 4.11 -12.02 0.52
CA LEU A 33 4.33 -13.24 -0.27
C LEU A 33 5.83 -13.47 -0.54
N ASP A 34 6.56 -12.36 -0.70
CA ASP A 34 8.02 -12.34 -0.83
C ASP A 34 8.59 -11.28 0.12
N PRO A 35 9.09 -11.69 1.31
CA PRO A 35 9.66 -10.77 2.28
C PRO A 35 10.86 -9.97 1.78
N TYR A 36 11.60 -10.47 0.79
CA TYR A 36 12.78 -9.80 0.23
C TYR A 36 12.40 -8.68 -0.75
N ASN A 37 11.25 -8.82 -1.42
CA ASN A 37 10.71 -7.84 -2.35
C ASN A 37 9.43 -7.15 -1.82
N LYS A 38 9.26 -7.12 -0.49
CA LYS A 38 8.05 -6.61 0.16
C LYS A 38 7.71 -5.16 -0.19
N ASN A 39 8.74 -4.37 -0.48
CA ASN A 39 8.61 -2.96 -0.82
C ASN A 39 8.50 -2.73 -2.34
N ALA A 40 8.83 -3.68 -3.20
CA ALA A 40 8.80 -3.50 -4.65
C ALA A 40 7.41 -3.11 -5.20
N PRO A 41 7.33 -2.38 -6.34
CA PRO A 41 6.06 -2.12 -7.01
C PRO A 41 5.38 -3.43 -7.43
N SER A 42 4.06 -3.48 -7.30
CA SER A 42 3.25 -4.62 -7.71
C SER A 42 2.84 -4.58 -9.18
N VAL A 43 2.59 -3.38 -9.69
CA VAL A 43 2.19 -3.10 -11.08
C VAL A 43 2.71 -1.74 -11.50
N THR A 44 2.73 -1.50 -12.81
CA THR A 44 3.16 -0.24 -13.41
C THR A 44 2.15 0.25 -14.44
N MET A 45 2.07 1.57 -14.65
CA MET A 45 1.25 2.18 -15.70
C MET A 45 2.05 3.23 -16.45
N ALA A 46 1.84 3.37 -17.77
CA ALA A 46 2.38 4.51 -18.50
C ALA A 46 1.79 5.83 -17.94
N GLY A 47 2.64 6.82 -17.74
CA GLY A 47 2.22 8.11 -17.23
C GLY A 47 3.32 9.16 -17.36
N THR A 48 2.93 10.43 -17.29
CA THR A 48 3.88 11.56 -17.34
C THR A 48 4.49 11.75 -15.95
N PRO A 49 5.83 11.85 -15.82
CA PRO A 49 6.45 12.11 -14.53
C PRO A 49 5.91 13.39 -13.87
N GLY A 50 5.80 13.39 -12.54
CA GLY A 50 5.37 14.56 -11.76
C GLY A 50 3.87 14.67 -11.49
N TYR A 51 3.07 13.65 -11.80
CA TYR A 51 1.64 13.68 -11.50
C TYR A 51 1.36 13.65 -9.98
N THR A 52 0.52 14.58 -9.53
CA THR A 52 0.06 14.70 -8.12
C THR A 52 -1.46 14.93 -8.05
N GLY A 53 -2.21 14.45 -9.04
CA GLY A 53 -3.67 14.53 -9.07
C GLY A 53 -4.34 13.48 -8.17
N LEU A 54 -5.66 13.59 -8.02
CA LEU A 54 -6.51 12.65 -7.27
C LEU A 54 -7.67 12.13 -8.13
N ASP A 55 -7.59 12.29 -9.46
CA ASP A 55 -8.62 11.85 -10.40
C ASP A 55 -8.70 10.32 -10.57
N TYR A 56 -7.67 9.59 -10.14
CA TYR A 56 -7.68 8.13 -10.10
C TYR A 56 -8.25 7.58 -8.79
N ASP A 57 -9.12 6.58 -8.91
CA ASP A 57 -9.34 5.63 -7.81
C ASP A 57 -8.20 4.60 -7.84
N LEU A 58 -7.17 4.85 -7.02
CA LEU A 58 -5.94 4.06 -7.04
C LEU A 58 -6.19 2.56 -6.82
N LYS A 59 -7.13 2.17 -5.95
CA LYS A 59 -7.53 0.77 -5.74
C LYS A 59 -8.08 0.15 -7.03
N ALA A 60 -9.00 0.83 -7.70
CA ALA A 60 -9.59 0.34 -8.94
C ALA A 60 -8.55 0.24 -10.06
N GLU A 61 -7.62 1.20 -10.14
CA GLU A 61 -6.57 1.20 -11.15
C GLU A 61 -5.60 0.01 -10.97
N VAL A 62 -5.11 -0.23 -9.75
CA VAL A 62 -4.21 -1.37 -9.53
C VAL A 62 -4.92 -2.71 -9.75
N GLU A 63 -6.21 -2.81 -9.44
CA GLU A 63 -7.04 -3.99 -9.72
C GLU A 63 -7.18 -4.24 -11.22
N LYS A 64 -7.42 -3.18 -12.00
CA LYS A 64 -7.48 -3.24 -13.47
C LYS A 64 -6.14 -3.68 -14.09
N LEU A 65 -5.02 -3.31 -13.47
CA LEU A 65 -3.67 -3.73 -13.86
C LEU A 65 -3.31 -5.14 -13.36
N GLY A 66 -4.21 -5.81 -12.64
CA GLY A 66 -4.02 -7.19 -12.18
C GLY A 66 -3.53 -7.35 -10.74
N SER A 67 -3.30 -6.25 -10.01
CA SER A 67 -2.93 -6.29 -8.59
C SER A 67 -4.16 -6.57 -7.71
N LYS A 68 -4.15 -7.68 -6.99
CA LYS A 68 -5.21 -7.97 -6.00
C LYS A 68 -4.89 -7.42 -4.61
N CYS A 69 -3.65 -7.59 -4.17
CA CYS A 69 -3.10 -7.07 -2.90
C CYS A 69 -1.58 -6.85 -3.00
N GLY A 70 -1.13 -6.46 -4.18
CA GLY A 70 0.27 -6.30 -4.54
C GLY A 70 1.20 -7.40 -4.03
N LYS A 71 2.10 -7.05 -3.11
CA LYS A 71 3.12 -7.96 -2.55
C LYS A 71 2.66 -8.73 -1.31
N THR A 72 1.43 -8.51 -0.86
CA THR A 72 0.88 -9.09 0.37
C THR A 72 -0.04 -10.26 0.07
N ASP A 73 -0.11 -11.22 1.00
CA ASP A 73 -1.01 -12.36 0.90
C ASP A 73 -2.45 -11.91 1.24
N PRO A 74 -3.39 -11.89 0.26
CA PRO A 74 -4.77 -11.49 0.51
C PRO A 74 -5.52 -12.45 1.43
N SER A 75 -5.02 -13.69 1.61
CA SER A 75 -5.63 -14.73 2.43
C SER A 75 -4.95 -14.88 3.80
N ALA A 76 -4.02 -13.99 4.14
CA ALA A 76 -3.36 -13.99 5.43
C ALA A 76 -4.36 -13.91 6.58
N ALA A 77 -4.03 -14.58 7.69
CA ALA A 77 -4.83 -14.51 8.90
C ALA A 77 -5.00 -13.04 9.36
N PRO A 78 -6.19 -12.67 9.87
CA PRO A 78 -6.40 -11.32 10.36
C PRO A 78 -5.43 -10.95 11.48
N VAL A 79 -4.99 -9.69 11.48
CA VAL A 79 -4.29 -9.06 12.61
C VAL A 79 -5.22 -8.10 13.36
N ALA A 80 -4.83 -7.71 14.56
CA ALA A 80 -5.66 -6.88 15.43
C ALA A 80 -5.95 -5.53 14.77
N ILE A 81 -7.19 -5.06 14.92
CA ILE A 81 -7.58 -3.71 14.51
C ILE A 81 -6.76 -2.69 15.32
N PRO A 82 -6.02 -1.77 14.69
CA PRO A 82 -5.23 -0.77 15.42
C PRO A 82 -6.15 0.19 16.16
N SER A 83 -6.12 0.16 17.50
CA SER A 83 -7.03 0.93 18.36
C SER A 83 -6.83 2.44 18.25
N ASP A 84 -5.64 2.89 17.85
CA ASP A 84 -5.32 4.29 17.61
C ASP A 84 -5.65 4.74 16.17
N GLY A 85 -6.06 3.82 15.30
CA GLY A 85 -6.32 4.08 13.88
C GLY A 85 -5.08 4.51 13.10
N VAL A 86 -3.87 4.25 13.59
CA VAL A 86 -2.62 4.66 12.93
C VAL A 86 -2.07 3.53 12.07
N ILE A 87 -1.82 3.85 10.81
CA ILE A 87 -1.12 3.00 9.85
C ILE A 87 0.28 3.57 9.68
N THR A 88 1.30 2.73 9.79
CA THR A 88 2.71 3.10 9.69
C THR A 88 3.35 2.45 8.47
N PHE A 89 4.23 3.18 7.80
CA PHE A 89 4.92 2.75 6.61
C PHE A 89 6.44 2.77 6.82
N SER A 90 7.12 1.82 6.18
CA SER A 90 8.57 1.83 5.96
C SER A 90 8.82 2.32 4.54
N ILE A 91 9.07 3.63 4.40
CA ILE A 91 9.39 4.27 3.12
C ILE A 91 10.78 4.87 3.21
N SER A 92 11.69 4.45 2.34
CA SER A 92 13.07 4.95 2.32
C SER A 92 13.48 5.59 1.00
N ALA A 93 12.62 5.60 -0.02
CA ALA A 93 12.84 6.35 -1.25
C ALA A 93 11.94 7.58 -1.35
N VAL A 94 12.50 8.63 -1.95
CA VAL A 94 11.79 9.88 -2.27
C VAL A 94 10.98 9.64 -3.55
N HIS A 95 9.74 9.16 -3.40
CA HIS A 95 8.81 9.08 -4.52
C HIS A 95 7.70 10.11 -4.35
N ILE A 96 7.53 10.96 -5.36
CA ILE A 96 6.37 11.86 -5.43
C ILE A 96 5.16 11.11 -5.97
N GLY A 97 3.96 11.57 -5.61
CA GLY A 97 2.70 11.08 -6.17
C GLY A 97 1.69 10.66 -5.10
N PRO A 98 0.43 10.45 -5.51
CA PRO A 98 -0.67 10.31 -4.59
C PRO A 98 -0.71 8.93 -3.95
N CYS A 99 -1.30 8.85 -2.76
CA CYS A 99 -1.68 7.57 -2.15
C CYS A 99 -3.09 7.64 -1.57
N ALA A 100 -3.66 6.46 -1.37
CA ALA A 100 -4.97 6.29 -0.77
C ALA A 100 -4.97 5.08 0.18
N VAL A 101 -5.81 5.17 1.20
CA VAL A 101 -6.06 4.10 2.17
C VAL A 101 -7.54 3.72 2.11
N TYR A 102 -7.80 2.42 2.13
CA TYR A 102 -9.13 1.84 2.02
C TYR A 102 -9.39 0.86 3.17
N LEU A 103 -10.63 0.85 3.67
CA LEU A 103 -11.17 -0.19 4.54
C LEU A 103 -12.28 -0.91 3.77
N GLY A 104 -12.02 -2.14 3.34
CA GLY A 104 -12.84 -2.84 2.37
C GLY A 104 -12.91 -2.09 1.04
N ASN A 105 -14.12 -1.59 0.72
CA ASN A 105 -14.36 -0.78 -0.48
C ASN A 105 -14.45 0.72 -0.19
N GLU A 106 -14.37 1.14 1.07
CA GLU A 106 -14.46 2.56 1.45
C GLU A 106 -13.07 3.19 1.46
N LYS A 107 -12.87 4.27 0.71
CA LYS A 107 -11.67 5.10 0.80
C LYS A 107 -11.75 5.97 2.05
N VAL A 108 -10.80 5.80 2.97
CA VAL A 108 -10.80 6.46 4.29
C VAL A 108 -9.67 7.47 4.47
N GLY A 109 -8.79 7.60 3.47
CA GLY A 109 -7.76 8.63 3.43
C GLY A 109 -7.14 8.73 2.05
N GLU A 110 -6.71 9.93 1.66
CA GLU A 110 -5.96 10.17 0.44
C GLU A 110 -5.08 11.42 0.57
N SER A 111 -4.03 11.48 -0.25
CA SER A 111 -3.15 12.65 -0.38
C SER A 111 -2.58 12.71 -1.79
N LYS A 112 -2.28 13.93 -2.24
CA LYS A 112 -1.66 14.20 -3.55
C LYS A 112 -0.18 13.82 -3.60
N ASN A 113 0.49 13.82 -2.45
CA ASN A 113 1.90 13.49 -2.32
C ASN A 113 2.22 12.90 -0.95
N CYS A 114 2.20 11.58 -0.86
CA CYS A 114 2.34 10.92 0.43
C CYS A 114 3.75 10.98 1.02
N TRP A 115 4.76 11.24 0.20
CA TRP A 115 6.11 11.48 0.70
C TRP A 115 6.18 12.78 1.51
N THR A 116 5.56 13.86 1.02
CA THR A 116 5.62 15.18 1.66
C THR A 116 4.56 15.35 2.75
N ASP A 117 3.37 14.80 2.55
CA ASP A 117 2.24 15.03 3.45
C ASP A 117 2.34 14.18 4.72
N PHE A 118 3.07 13.05 4.67
CA PHE A 118 3.30 12.16 5.79
C PHE A 118 4.81 11.99 6.07
N PRO A 119 5.48 13.05 6.56
CA PRO A 119 6.93 13.01 6.80
C PRO A 119 7.31 11.97 7.86
N ASP A 120 6.43 11.74 8.85
CA ASP A 120 6.57 10.73 9.91
C ASP A 120 6.16 9.31 9.49
N LYS A 121 5.76 9.14 8.21
CA LYS A 121 5.37 7.86 7.62
C LYS A 121 4.18 7.22 8.33
N LYS A 122 3.26 8.05 8.82
CA LYS A 122 2.02 7.61 9.47
C LYS A 122 0.81 8.25 8.82
N ILE A 123 -0.26 7.46 8.67
CA ILE A 123 -1.58 7.94 8.25
C ILE A 123 -2.58 7.52 9.31
N LYS A 124 -3.30 8.48 9.88
CA LYS A 124 -4.41 8.22 10.79
C LYS A 124 -5.70 8.11 10.01
N VAL A 125 -6.44 7.01 10.20
CA VAL A 125 -7.74 6.76 9.55
C VAL A 125 -8.81 6.46 10.58
N ASP A 126 -10.07 6.68 10.19
CA ASP A 126 -11.21 6.25 10.98
C ASP A 126 -11.43 4.74 10.82
N ILE A 127 -10.91 3.97 11.77
CA ILE A 127 -10.98 2.51 11.76
C ILE A 127 -12.38 1.97 12.09
N SER A 128 -13.31 2.81 12.56
CA SER A 128 -14.67 2.39 12.89
C SER A 128 -15.43 1.82 11.69
N LYS A 129 -15.05 2.23 10.47
CA LYS A 129 -15.57 1.71 9.20
C LYS A 129 -15.28 0.23 8.97
N CYS A 130 -14.30 -0.32 9.69
CA CYS A 130 -13.92 -1.74 9.60
C CYS A 130 -14.88 -2.68 10.33
N GLY A 131 -15.72 -2.17 11.24
CA GLY A 131 -16.64 -3.00 12.03
C GLY A 131 -15.91 -4.10 12.83
N SER A 132 -16.38 -5.34 12.73
CA SER A 132 -15.74 -6.51 13.37
C SER A 132 -14.55 -7.08 12.59
N GLY A 133 -14.31 -6.61 11.35
CA GLY A 133 -13.20 -7.02 10.52
C GLY A 133 -13.38 -6.60 9.06
N CYS A 134 -12.27 -6.24 8.41
CA CYS A 134 -12.24 -5.78 7.03
C CYS A 134 -10.83 -5.93 6.46
N GLN A 135 -10.66 -5.75 5.16
CA GLN A 135 -9.32 -5.59 4.57
C GLN A 135 -8.92 -4.12 4.61
N LEU A 136 -7.82 -3.81 5.28
CA LEU A 136 -7.10 -2.56 5.11
C LEU A 136 -6.24 -2.66 3.85
N ARG A 137 -6.29 -1.64 2.99
CA ARG A 137 -5.44 -1.55 1.79
C ARG A 137 -4.84 -0.18 1.65
N TRP A 138 -3.54 -0.12 1.36
CA TRP A 138 -2.83 1.10 1.02
C TRP A 138 -2.28 0.98 -0.39
N VAL A 139 -2.55 2.00 -1.21
CA VAL A 139 -2.03 2.10 -2.57
C VAL A 139 -1.29 3.43 -2.70
N TRP A 140 -0.03 3.40 -3.09
CA TRP A 140 0.78 4.57 -3.40
C TRP A 140 1.26 4.51 -4.83
N MET A 141 0.98 5.58 -5.58
CA MET A 141 1.39 5.73 -6.97
C MET A 141 2.59 6.67 -7.02
N ALA A 142 3.77 6.11 -7.23
CA ALA A 142 5.00 6.85 -7.43
C ALA A 142 5.10 7.31 -8.89
N THR A 143 5.18 8.62 -9.08
CA THR A 143 5.12 9.28 -10.39
C THR A 143 6.42 10.00 -10.75
N HIS A 144 7.51 9.74 -10.03
CA HIS A 144 8.82 10.36 -10.27
C HIS A 144 9.47 9.97 -11.61
N THR A 145 9.08 8.83 -12.19
CA THR A 145 9.59 8.28 -13.46
C THR A 145 8.43 7.81 -14.34
N SER A 146 8.75 7.33 -15.56
CA SER A 146 7.82 6.60 -16.41
C SER A 146 8.40 5.22 -16.71
N PRO A 147 7.65 4.11 -16.52
CA PRO A 147 6.26 4.08 -16.09
C PRO A 147 6.08 4.48 -14.61
N TRP A 148 4.87 4.92 -14.24
CA TRP A 148 4.49 5.08 -12.84
C TRP A 148 4.48 3.73 -12.14
N GLU A 149 4.91 3.72 -10.88
CA GLU A 149 5.04 2.53 -10.06
C GLU A 149 3.96 2.52 -8.98
N PHE A 150 3.25 1.40 -8.82
CA PHE A 150 2.25 1.26 -7.77
C PHE A 150 2.73 0.32 -6.67
N TYR A 151 2.71 0.84 -5.45
CA TYR A 151 2.96 0.11 -4.21
C TYR A 151 1.60 -0.22 -3.58
N ASP A 152 1.24 -1.49 -3.57
CA ASP A 152 -0.07 -1.98 -3.15
C ASP A 152 0.10 -3.01 -2.03
N ASN A 153 -0.42 -2.71 -0.84
CA ASN A 153 -0.30 -3.56 0.35
C ASN A 153 -1.67 -3.72 1.01
N CYS A 154 -1.99 -4.95 1.41
CA CYS A 154 -3.20 -5.30 2.12
C CYS A 154 -2.90 -5.93 3.48
N VAL A 155 -3.83 -5.76 4.42
CA VAL A 155 -3.86 -6.43 5.71
C VAL A 155 -5.30 -6.79 6.04
N ASN A 156 -5.56 -8.05 6.37
CA ASN A 156 -6.85 -8.43 6.92
C ASN A 156 -6.89 -8.03 8.40
N LEU A 157 -7.89 -7.26 8.81
CA LEU A 157 -8.09 -6.80 10.18
C LEU A 157 -9.28 -7.54 10.81
N GLY A 158 -9.17 -7.87 12.09
CA GLY A 158 -10.25 -8.53 12.83
C GLY A 158 -9.82 -8.97 14.23
N SER A 159 -10.52 -9.97 14.77
CA SER A 159 -10.29 -10.50 16.13
C SER A 159 -9.08 -11.43 16.27
N GLY A 160 -8.26 -11.61 15.23
CA GLY A 160 -7.00 -12.35 15.30
C GLY A 160 -5.85 -11.40 15.56
N GLY A 161 -5.06 -11.58 16.63
CA GLY A 161 -3.91 -10.70 16.87
C GLY A 161 -3.36 -10.72 18.28
N GLY A 162 -3.25 -11.91 18.89
CA GLY A 162 -2.27 -12.10 19.95
C GLY A 162 -0.89 -11.99 19.33
N SER A 163 -0.11 -10.99 19.73
CA SER A 163 1.31 -10.90 19.39
C SER A 163 2.01 -12.20 19.75
N THR A 164 2.77 -12.77 18.81
CA THR A 164 3.74 -13.83 19.08
C THR A 164 4.86 -13.27 19.95
N ALA A 165 4.68 -13.35 21.27
CA ALA A 165 5.77 -13.35 22.25
C ALA A 165 6.08 -14.81 22.66
N PRO A 166 7.34 -15.19 22.90
CA PRO A 166 7.68 -16.59 23.16
C PRO A 166 7.24 -17.01 24.57
N THR A 167 6.53 -18.14 24.58
CA THR A 167 6.32 -19.16 25.63
C THR A 167 6.44 -18.77 27.11
N ALA A 168 5.32 -18.91 27.84
CA ALA A 168 5.31 -19.48 29.18
C ALA A 168 4.11 -20.43 29.32
N THR A 169 4.45 -21.70 29.58
CA THR A 169 3.57 -22.83 29.87
C THR A 169 2.60 -22.52 31.01
N SER A 170 1.31 -22.86 30.84
CA SER A 170 0.48 -23.39 31.94
C SER A 170 -0.72 -24.15 31.37
N SER A 171 -0.70 -25.45 31.66
CA SER A 171 -1.72 -26.45 31.39
C SER A 171 -2.93 -26.27 32.30
N ALA A 172 -4.15 -26.36 31.76
CA ALA A 172 -5.27 -27.06 32.41
C ALA A 172 -6.46 -27.24 31.43
N PRO A 173 -7.13 -28.42 31.42
CA PRO A 173 -8.15 -28.77 30.43
C PRO A 173 -9.59 -28.71 30.96
N SER A 174 -10.54 -28.91 30.02
CA SER A 174 -11.91 -29.47 30.15
C SER A 174 -13.11 -28.51 30.00
N PRO A 175 -14.31 -29.01 29.64
CA PRO A 175 -14.62 -30.16 28.77
C PRO A 175 -15.73 -29.88 27.72
N ALA A 176 -15.83 -30.82 26.78
CA ALA A 176 -16.93 -30.97 25.82
C ALA A 176 -18.25 -31.39 26.48
N SER A 177 -19.37 -30.98 25.88
CA SER A 177 -20.70 -31.63 25.85
C SER A 177 -21.68 -30.63 25.21
N SER A 178 -22.73 -30.94 24.47
CA SER A 178 -23.25 -32.12 23.77
C SER A 178 -24.53 -31.59 23.10
N THR A 179 -24.71 -31.81 21.80
CA THR A 179 -25.97 -31.54 21.08
C THR A 179 -27.12 -32.39 21.67
N PRO A 180 -28.39 -31.98 21.53
CA PRO A 180 -29.16 -32.55 20.41
C PRO A 180 -30.11 -31.58 19.69
N ALA A 181 -30.36 -31.93 18.43
CA ALA A 181 -31.26 -31.31 17.48
C ALA A 181 -32.74 -31.48 17.83
N ALA A 182 -33.57 -30.54 17.39
CA ALA A 182 -35.00 -30.76 17.18
C ALA A 182 -35.49 -30.03 15.91
N THR A 183 -35.95 -30.85 14.98
CA THR A 183 -36.78 -30.55 13.80
C THR A 183 -38.08 -29.82 14.15
N SER A 184 -38.53 -28.87 13.31
CA SER A 184 -39.72 -29.06 12.46
C SER A 184 -40.23 -27.77 11.78
N LYS A 185 -40.50 -27.94 10.47
CA LYS A 185 -41.57 -27.40 9.60
C LYS A 185 -41.84 -25.88 9.51
N ALA A 186 -41.61 -25.38 8.29
CA ALA A 186 -42.26 -24.22 7.68
C ALA A 186 -43.81 -24.34 7.66
N PRO A 187 -44.51 -23.20 7.59
CA PRO A 187 -45.20 -22.86 6.32
C PRO A 187 -45.20 -21.37 5.93
N LEU A 188 -45.11 -21.11 4.62
CA LEU A 188 -45.63 -19.93 3.89
C LEU A 188 -47.07 -20.28 3.38
N PRO A 189 -47.88 -19.39 2.76
CA PRO A 189 -47.83 -17.91 2.60
C PRO A 189 -49.21 -17.20 2.80
N SER A 190 -49.26 -15.86 2.83
CA SER A 190 -50.18 -15.06 1.97
C SER A 190 -50.17 -13.55 2.25
N SER A 191 -50.24 -12.81 1.15
CA SER A 191 -50.29 -11.36 0.99
C SER A 191 -51.57 -10.69 1.49
N LYS A 192 -51.47 -9.42 1.89
CA LYS A 192 -52.42 -8.38 1.45
C LYS A 192 -51.84 -6.96 1.62
N SER A 193 -51.73 -6.27 0.48
CA SER A 193 -51.63 -4.82 0.34
C SER A 193 -52.91 -4.14 0.85
N PRO A 194 -52.84 -2.91 1.37
CA PRO A 194 -53.29 -1.76 0.57
C PRO A 194 -52.47 -0.46 0.75
N GLY A 195 -52.31 0.30 -0.34
CA GLY A 195 -52.28 1.78 -0.32
C GLY A 195 -53.54 2.35 -1.00
N PRO A 196 -53.68 3.67 -1.30
CA PRO A 196 -52.89 4.84 -0.93
C PRO A 196 -53.74 6.09 -0.48
N SER A 197 -53.05 7.24 -0.28
CA SER A 197 -53.49 8.65 -0.28
C SER A 197 -53.76 9.37 1.05
N THR A 198 -53.03 10.47 1.32
CA THR A 198 -53.57 11.85 1.22
C THR A 198 -52.52 12.97 1.48
N LYS A 199 -52.44 13.88 0.49
CA LYS A 199 -52.32 15.35 0.50
C LYS A 199 -51.37 16.12 1.44
N THR A 200 -50.56 16.95 0.78
CA THR A 200 -49.74 18.13 1.15
C THR A 200 -50.49 19.20 1.98
N PRO A 201 -49.77 20.09 2.71
CA PRO A 201 -49.42 21.40 2.12
C PRO A 201 -48.00 21.93 2.38
N ARG A 202 -47.58 22.77 1.44
CA ARG A 202 -46.32 23.53 1.29
C ARG A 202 -46.29 24.77 2.19
N PRO A 203 -45.14 25.14 2.79
CA PRO A 203 -44.87 26.52 3.16
C PRO A 203 -44.01 27.21 2.10
N SER A 204 -44.48 28.38 1.66
CA SER A 204 -43.74 29.38 0.90
C SER A 204 -43.02 30.29 1.90
N THR A 205 -41.71 30.54 1.73
CA THR A 205 -41.08 31.78 2.21
C THR A 205 -40.00 32.24 1.23
N THR A 206 -40.05 33.54 0.97
CA THR A 206 -39.27 34.36 0.04
C THR A 206 -37.93 34.81 0.66
N HIS A 207 -36.86 34.71 -0.13
CA HIS A 207 -35.62 35.55 -0.27
C HIS A 207 -35.26 36.59 0.83
N PRO A 208 -33.95 36.81 1.13
CA PRO A 208 -33.04 37.43 0.16
C PRO A 208 -31.60 36.87 0.05
N ARG A 209 -31.03 37.18 -1.12
CA ARG A 209 -29.67 36.95 -1.62
C ARG A 209 -28.63 37.76 -0.84
N PRO A 210 -27.51 37.17 -0.38
CA PRO A 210 -26.36 37.94 0.06
C PRO A 210 -25.44 38.31 -1.12
N SER A 211 -24.96 39.54 -1.05
CA SER A 211 -24.14 40.24 -2.02
C SER A 211 -22.71 39.72 -2.12
N THR A 212 -22.19 39.78 -3.35
CA THR A 212 -20.79 39.64 -3.74
C THR A 212 -19.89 40.57 -2.94
N THR A 213 -18.92 40.02 -2.21
CA THR A 213 -17.75 40.77 -1.72
C THR A 213 -16.49 40.02 -2.13
N THR A 214 -15.68 40.73 -2.91
CA THR A 214 -14.35 40.38 -3.39
C THR A 214 -13.37 40.39 -2.22
N PRO A 215 -12.53 39.36 -1.99
CA PRO A 215 -11.34 39.50 -1.17
C PRO A 215 -10.11 39.85 -2.01
N SER A 216 -9.31 40.68 -1.36
CA SER A 216 -8.09 41.36 -1.79
C SER A 216 -6.95 40.41 -2.18
N SER A 217 -6.11 40.89 -3.11
CA SER A 217 -4.84 40.31 -3.55
C SER A 217 -3.83 40.19 -2.41
N THR A 218 -3.38 38.97 -2.12
CA THR A 218 -2.26 38.65 -1.23
C THR A 218 -0.94 38.63 -2.04
N PRO A 219 0.20 39.14 -1.51
CA PRO A 219 1.48 39.10 -2.22
C PRO A 219 2.05 37.68 -2.33
N ALA A 220 2.77 37.43 -3.42
CA ALA A 220 3.45 36.17 -3.73
C ALA A 220 4.47 35.74 -2.64
N PRO A 221 4.54 34.45 -2.27
CA PRO A 221 5.64 33.96 -1.45
C PRO A 221 6.94 33.91 -2.26
N SER A 222 8.01 34.35 -1.64
CA SER A 222 9.38 34.39 -2.16
C SER A 222 9.89 33.01 -2.54
N THR A 223 10.51 32.92 -3.71
CA THR A 223 11.24 31.76 -4.23
C THR A 223 12.35 31.36 -3.27
N THR A 224 12.11 30.30 -2.48
CA THR A 224 13.18 29.61 -1.75
C THR A 224 13.85 28.64 -2.71
N SER A 225 15.14 28.85 -2.91
CA SER A 225 16.04 28.07 -3.75
C SER A 225 15.92 26.57 -3.51
N THR A 226 15.68 25.85 -4.60
CA THR A 226 15.94 24.41 -4.75
C THR A 226 17.34 24.06 -4.23
N PRO A 227 17.52 22.99 -3.43
CA PRO A 227 18.85 22.43 -3.27
C PRO A 227 19.26 21.84 -4.63
N THR A 228 20.23 22.49 -5.26
CA THR A 228 20.97 21.95 -6.39
C THR A 228 21.53 20.58 -6.00
N SER A 229 20.99 19.51 -6.59
CA SER A 229 21.66 18.22 -6.61
C SER A 229 23.04 18.44 -7.24
N ALA A 230 24.10 18.18 -6.47
CA ALA A 230 25.46 18.22 -6.98
C ALA A 230 25.58 17.30 -8.22
N PRO A 231 26.37 17.67 -9.23
CA PRO A 231 26.61 16.81 -10.38
C PRO A 231 27.39 15.59 -9.88
N VAL A 232 26.76 14.41 -9.92
CA VAL A 232 27.46 13.16 -9.61
C VAL A 232 28.43 12.89 -10.77
N ALA A 233 29.72 12.80 -10.43
CA ALA A 233 30.79 12.61 -11.41
C ALA A 233 30.60 11.31 -12.20
N SER A 234 30.88 11.34 -13.51
CA SER A 234 31.01 10.12 -14.30
C SER A 234 32.20 9.30 -13.77
N GLY A 235 31.95 8.07 -13.32
CA GLY A 235 32.96 7.20 -12.73
C GLY A 235 32.43 5.77 -12.55
N SER A 236 33.33 4.83 -12.25
CA SER A 236 32.94 3.48 -11.81
C SER A 236 32.62 3.51 -10.31
N TYR A 237 31.72 2.64 -9.86
CA TYR A 237 31.23 2.59 -8.48
C TYR A 237 31.31 1.17 -7.93
N ASN A 238 31.59 1.01 -6.64
CA ASN A 238 31.64 -0.28 -5.95
C ASN A 238 30.62 -0.33 -4.81
N TYR A 239 30.25 -1.56 -4.40
CA TYR A 239 29.55 -1.77 -3.13
C TYR A 239 30.53 -1.61 -1.96
N CYS A 240 30.15 -0.79 -0.98
CA CYS A 240 31.02 -0.40 0.14
C CYS A 240 30.38 -0.62 1.51
N GLY A 241 29.24 -1.33 1.55
CA GLY A 241 28.57 -1.72 2.79
C GLY A 241 29.18 -2.97 3.44
N ALA A 242 28.50 -3.51 4.46
CA ALA A 242 28.95 -4.68 5.21
C ALA A 242 29.15 -5.92 4.32
N ALA A 243 30.13 -6.76 4.67
CA ALA A 243 30.46 -7.97 3.92
C ALA A 243 29.26 -8.91 3.80
N ARG A 244 28.96 -9.32 2.56
CA ARG A 244 27.82 -10.16 2.18
C ARG A 244 28.15 -10.96 0.93
N ALA A 245 27.52 -12.13 0.78
CA ALA A 245 27.82 -13.08 -0.30
C ALA A 245 27.53 -12.54 -1.71
N ASP A 246 26.67 -11.53 -1.80
CA ASP A 246 26.21 -10.89 -3.03
C ASP A 246 26.89 -9.54 -3.31
N ALA A 247 27.99 -9.21 -2.61
CA ALA A 247 28.76 -7.97 -2.78
C ALA A 247 29.05 -7.63 -4.27
N ALA A 248 29.40 -8.64 -5.08
CA ALA A 248 29.67 -8.48 -6.50
C ALA A 248 28.44 -8.02 -7.31
N ALA A 249 27.24 -8.54 -6.99
CA ALA A 249 26.01 -8.14 -7.65
C ALA A 249 25.64 -6.68 -7.33
N LEU A 250 25.95 -6.20 -6.13
CA LEU A 250 25.70 -4.81 -5.77
C LEU A 250 26.72 -3.86 -6.34
N THR A 251 27.97 -4.30 -6.51
CA THR A 251 28.95 -3.54 -7.27
C THR A 251 28.45 -3.30 -8.69
N THR A 252 27.87 -4.31 -9.35
CA THR A 252 27.21 -4.13 -10.66
C THR A 252 26.05 -3.13 -10.56
N TRP A 253 25.16 -3.30 -9.59
CA TRP A 253 24.04 -2.38 -9.36
C TRP A 253 24.51 -0.93 -9.15
N CYS A 254 25.57 -0.70 -8.36
CA CYS A 254 26.14 0.63 -8.12
C CYS A 254 26.65 1.27 -9.41
N ASN A 255 27.34 0.51 -10.27
CA ASN A 255 27.83 1.02 -11.56
C ASN A 255 26.68 1.46 -12.49
N GLU A 256 25.56 0.75 -12.47
CA GLU A 256 24.41 1.03 -13.34
C GLU A 256 23.55 2.19 -12.84
N ASN A 257 23.46 2.39 -11.52
CA ASN A 257 22.48 3.30 -10.92
C ASN A 257 23.08 4.63 -10.43
N CYS A 258 24.36 4.67 -10.04
CA CYS A 258 24.98 5.90 -9.51
C CYS A 258 24.98 7.12 -10.43
N PRO A 259 24.95 7.01 -11.77
CA PRO A 259 24.74 8.18 -12.65
C PRO A 259 23.39 8.89 -12.47
N GLN A 260 22.40 8.26 -11.84
CA GLN A 260 21.05 8.82 -11.61
C GLN A 260 20.69 8.86 -10.11
N PHE A 261 21.12 7.85 -9.34
CA PHE A 261 20.90 7.73 -7.91
C PHE A 261 22.03 6.92 -7.26
N CYS A 262 22.85 7.57 -6.44
CA CYS A 262 23.98 6.94 -5.76
C CYS A 262 23.82 7.02 -4.24
N PRO A 263 23.27 5.98 -3.59
CA PRO A 263 23.15 5.94 -2.14
C PRO A 263 24.53 5.80 -1.51
N THR A 264 25.00 6.86 -0.83
CA THR A 264 26.38 6.98 -0.32
C THR A 264 26.69 6.06 0.87
N ASP A 265 25.67 5.47 1.46
CA ASP A 265 25.75 4.45 2.52
C ASP A 265 25.94 3.03 1.96
N MET A 266 25.76 2.84 0.65
CA MET A 266 25.83 1.54 -0.02
C MET A 266 26.86 1.49 -1.15
N CYS A 267 26.97 2.58 -1.92
CA CYS A 267 27.84 2.69 -3.07
C CYS A 267 28.89 3.77 -2.84
N CYS A 268 30.14 3.48 -3.19
CA CYS A 268 31.21 4.46 -3.22
C CYS A 268 31.89 4.47 -4.58
N SER A 269 32.46 5.61 -4.97
CA SER A 269 33.25 5.71 -6.20
C SER A 269 34.43 4.73 -6.11
N ALA A 270 34.64 3.99 -7.20
CA ALA A 270 35.68 2.98 -7.33
C ALA A 270 37.08 3.60 -7.41
#